data_AF-A0A958QKT8-F1
#
_entry.id   AF-A0A958QKT8-F1
#
_cell.length_a   1.000
_cell.length_b   1.000
_cell.length_c   1.000
_cell.angle_alpha   90.00
_cell.angle_beta   90.00
_cell.angle_gamma   90.00
#
_symmetry.space_group_name_H-M   'P 1'
#
loop_
_entity.id
_entity.type
_entity.pdbx_description
1 polymer ?
#
loop_
_entity_poly.entity_id
_entity_poly.type
_entity_poly.pdbx_seq_one_letter_code
_entity_poly.pdbx_strand_id
1 'polypeptide(L)' 'MRFVAFDFETTGFLPGVEQITEIGAVRFVDGAVDAKFCTLVNPGKPIPPTVVRITGIDDEMVKSAPKIEDLLESLAQFCG' A
#
# COMPACT_ATOMS: atom_id res chain seq x y z
N MET A 1 -20.63 -3.13 13.73
CA MET A 1 -19.29 -2.49 13.86
C MET A 1 -18.65 -2.43 12.49
N ARG A 2 -18.15 -1.26 12.06
CA ARG A 2 -17.49 -1.08 10.75
C ARG A 2 -16.09 -0.54 10.97
N PHE A 3 -15.09 -1.17 10.34
CA PHE A 3 -13.70 -0.72 10.37
C PHE A 3 -12.96 -1.18 9.11
N VAL A 4 -11.78 -0.60 8.87
CA VAL A 4 -10.87 -1.00 7.81
C VAL A 4 -9.54 -1.41 8.44
N ALA A 5 -9.08 -2.63 8.14
CA ALA A 5 -7.74 -3.07 8.48
C ALA A 5 -6.80 -2.71 7.34
N PHE A 6 -5.64 -2.14 7.68
CA PHE A 6 -4.61 -1.77 6.72
C PHE A 6 -3.34 -2.58 6.94
N ASP A 7 -2.65 -2.84 5.86
CA ASP A 7 -1.29 -3.35 5.81
C ASP A 7 -0.55 -2.61 4.70
N PHE A 8 0.74 -2.34 4.92
CA PHE A 8 1.55 -1.56 3.99
C PHE A 8 2.93 -2.16 3.87
N GLU A 9 3.42 -2.20 2.64
CA GLU A 9 4.83 -2.41 2.36
C GLU A 9 5.49 -1.09 1.96
N THR A 10 6.76 -0.94 2.32
CA THR A 10 7.48 0.33 2.19
C THR A 10 8.92 0.11 1.78
N THR A 11 9.59 1.16 1.32
CA THR A 11 11.03 1.14 0.97
C THR A 11 11.97 1.04 2.18
N GLY A 12 11.44 0.94 3.42
CA GLY A 12 12.18 0.78 4.66
C GLY A 12 11.37 1.19 5.90
N PHE A 13 12.01 1.23 7.07
CA PHE A 13 11.29 1.37 8.36
C PHE A 13 11.17 2.80 8.91
N LEU A 14 11.74 3.81 8.26
CA LEU A 14 11.83 5.19 8.79
C LEU A 14 10.66 6.05 8.27
N PRO A 15 9.70 6.45 9.13
CA PRO A 15 8.61 7.33 8.73
C PRO A 15 9.12 8.69 8.28
N GLY A 16 8.52 9.26 7.23
CA GLY A 16 8.91 10.55 6.65
C GLY A 16 10.15 10.49 5.73
N VAL A 17 10.86 9.36 5.69
CA VAL A 17 11.98 9.11 4.77
C VAL A 17 11.60 8.04 3.73
N GLU A 18 10.94 6.99 4.18
CA GLU A 18 10.57 5.85 3.36
C GLU A 18 9.18 6.03 2.72
N GLN A 19 8.99 5.38 1.58
CA GLN A 19 7.83 5.54 0.72
C GLN A 19 7.07 4.23 0.62
N ILE A 20 5.75 4.30 0.38
CA ILE A 20 4.88 3.13 0.25
C ILE A 20 5.14 2.44 -1.10
N THR A 21 5.22 1.11 -1.09
CA THR A 21 5.34 0.26 -2.28
C THR A 21 4.09 -0.59 -2.51
N GLU A 22 3.30 -0.84 -1.46
CA GLU A 22 2.01 -1.55 -1.55
C GLU A 22 1.03 -1.01 -0.51
N ILE A 23 -0.26 -0.97 -0.87
CA ILE A 23 -1.37 -0.73 0.05
C ILE A 23 -2.29 -1.95 0.02
N GLY A 24 -2.47 -2.59 1.17
CA GLY A 24 -3.53 -3.56 1.43
C GLY A 24 -4.55 -2.96 2.40
N ALA A 25 -5.84 -3.01 2.04
CA ALA A 25 -6.91 -2.61 2.92
C ALA A 25 -8.12 -3.54 2.80
N VAL A 26 -8.70 -3.92 3.95
CA VAL A 26 -9.89 -4.78 4.02
C VAL A 26 -10.93 -4.12 4.91
N ARG A 27 -12.11 -3.85 4.34
CA ARG A 27 -13.26 -3.29 5.06
C ARG A 27 -14.10 -4.42 5.64
N PHE A 28 -14.44 -4.28 6.92
CA PHE A 28 -15.30 -5.20 7.64
C PHE A 28 -16.59 -4.52 8.06
N VAL A 29 -17.71 -5.24 7.93
CA VAL A 29 -19.03 -4.83 8.42
C VAL A 29 -19.61 -6.01 9.20
N ASP A 30 -19.89 -5.79 10.48
CA ASP A 30 -20.49 -6.79 11.38
C ASP A 30 -19.74 -8.13 11.41
N GLY A 31 -18.40 -8.04 11.40
CA GLY A 31 -17.50 -9.19 11.49
C GLY A 31 -17.25 -9.91 10.16
N ALA A 32 -17.90 -9.50 9.08
CA ALA A 32 -17.69 -10.06 7.74
C ALA A 32 -16.86 -9.11 6.87
N VAL A 33 -16.09 -9.69 5.93
CA VAL A 33 -15.39 -8.92 4.89
C VAL A 33 -16.43 -8.35 3.92
N ASP A 34 -16.41 -7.03 3.76
CA ASP A 34 -17.30 -6.29 2.86
C ASP A 34 -16.59 -5.92 1.56
N ALA A 35 -15.36 -5.39 1.64
CA ALA A 35 -14.60 -4.96 0.48
C ALA A 35 -13.08 -5.06 0.69
N LYS A 36 -12.32 -5.09 -0.40
CA LYS A 36 -10.85 -5.07 -0.40
C LYS A 36 -10.34 -4.01 -1.36
N PHE A 37 -9.22 -3.39 -1.00
CA PHE A 37 -8.43 -2.50 -1.83
C PHE A 37 -6.98 -2.99 -1.76
N CYS A 38 -6.39 -3.32 -2.90
CA CYS A 38 -5.01 -3.80 -2.98
C CYS A 38 -4.37 -3.21 -4.24
N THR A 39 -3.23 -2.53 -4.08
CA THR A 39 -2.49 -1.95 -5.19
C THR A 39 -1.02 -1.83 -4.86
N LEU A 40 -0.17 -2.03 -5.87
CA LEU A 40 1.20 -1.56 -5.83
C LEU A 40 1.22 -0.03 -5.95
N VAL A 41 2.27 0.58 -5.44
CA VAL A 41 2.51 2.02 -5.45
C VAL A 41 3.91 2.27 -5.96
N ASN A 42 4.05 3.21 -6.89
CA ASN A 42 5.36 3.69 -7.30
C ASN A 42 5.92 4.62 -6.22
N PRO A 43 6.99 4.21 -5.50
CA PRO A 43 7.53 4.98 -4.39
C PRO A 43 8.33 6.21 -4.83
N GLY A 44 8.59 6.38 -6.13
CA GLY A 44 9.42 7.48 -6.66
C GLY A 44 10.90 7.43 -6.25
N LYS A 45 11.35 6.34 -5.63
CA LYS A 45 12.74 6.08 -5.22
C LYS A 45 13.08 4.59 -5.38
N PRO A 46 14.36 4.23 -5.54
CA PRO A 46 14.77 2.82 -5.61
C PRO A 46 14.44 2.05 -4.32
N ILE A 47 14.03 0.80 -4.47
CA ILE A 47 13.78 -0.12 -3.35
C ILE A 47 15.09 -0.82 -2.93
N PRO A 48 15.53 -0.71 -1.66
CA PRO A 48 16.76 -1.37 -1.22
C PRO A 48 16.69 -2.89 -1.36
N PRO A 49 17.76 -3.59 -1.79
CA PRO A 49 17.75 -5.05 -1.97
C PRO A 49 17.37 -5.84 -0.70
N THR A 50 17.63 -5.30 0.48
CA THR A 50 17.22 -5.90 1.75
C THR A 50 15.71 -5.88 1.94
N VAL A 51 15.03 -4.84 1.46
CA VAL A 51 13.57 -4.73 1.48
C VAL A 51 12.97 -5.67 0.44
N VAL A 52 13.50 -5.68 -0.79
CA VAL A 52 13.08 -6.63 -1.85
C VAL A 52 13.15 -8.08 -1.33
N ARG A 53 14.18 -8.44 -0.56
CA ARG A 53 14.31 -9.79 0.02
C ARG A 53 13.23 -10.11 1.05
N ILE A 54 12.68 -9.11 1.75
CA ILE A 54 11.66 -9.30 2.79
C ILE A 54 10.27 -9.31 2.17
N THR A 55 9.98 -8.35 1.28
CA THR A 55 8.63 -8.11 0.75
C THR A 55 8.39 -8.80 -0.59
N GLY A 56 9.45 -9.13 -1.33
CA GLY A 56 9.37 -9.64 -2.70
C GLY A 56 9.04 -8.58 -3.75
N ILE A 57 8.89 -7.31 -3.37
CA ILE A 57 8.54 -6.21 -4.28
C ILE A 57 9.81 -5.54 -4.77
N ASP A 58 10.03 -5.53 -6.09
CA ASP A 58 11.17 -4.88 -6.74
C ASP A 58 10.76 -3.64 -7.56
N ASP A 59 11.77 -2.89 -8.02
CA ASP A 59 11.57 -1.65 -8.80
C ASP A 59 10.80 -1.90 -10.11
N GLU A 60 10.94 -3.09 -10.72
CA GLU A 60 10.29 -3.42 -11.98
C GLU A 60 8.78 -3.63 -11.81
N MET A 61 8.35 -4.17 -10.67
CA MET A 61 6.95 -4.32 -10.33
C MET A 61 6.25 -2.97 -10.11
N VAL A 62 6.95 -1.99 -9.52
CA VAL A 62 6.33 -0.71 -9.12
C VAL A 62 6.55 0.44 -10.10
N LYS A 63 7.45 0.32 -11.08
CA LYS A 63 7.77 1.44 -12.00
C LYS A 63 6.56 1.96 -12.78
N SER A 64 5.61 1.08 -13.12
CA SER A 64 4.38 1.41 -13.85
C SER A 64 3.16 1.53 -12.94
N ALA A 65 3.33 1.33 -11.62
CA ALA A 65 2.27 1.51 -10.66
C ALA A 65 1.91 3.00 -10.48
N PRO A 66 0.69 3.32 -10.05
CA PRO A 66 0.30 4.70 -9.72
C PRO A 66 1.15 5.23 -8.55
N LYS A 67 1.32 6.56 -8.48
CA LYS A 67 1.92 7.17 -7.31
C LYS A 67 0.89 7.29 -6.19
N ILE A 68 1.34 7.54 -4.97
CA ILE A 68 0.42 7.65 -3.82
C ILE A 68 -0.61 8.76 -4.02
N GLU A 69 -0.23 9.87 -4.64
CA GLU A 69 -1.12 11.02 -4.87
C GLU A 69 -2.31 10.65 -5.76
N ASP A 70 -2.10 9.75 -6.72
CA ASP A 70 -3.14 9.27 -7.64
C ASP A 70 -4.17 8.35 -6.94
N LEU A 71 -3.80 7.80 -5.78
CA LEU A 71 -4.60 6.82 -5.04
C LEU A 71 -5.37 7.40 -3.87
N LEU A 72 -5.00 8.58 -3.36
CA LEU A 72 -5.56 9.16 -2.15
C LEU A 72 -7.09 9.30 -2.20
N GLU A 73 -7.63 9.76 -3.32
CA GLU A 73 -9.09 9.91 -3.48
C GLU A 73 -9.80 8.56 -3.45
N SER A 74 -9.29 7.57 -4.18
CA SER A 74 -9.86 6.21 -4.20
C SER A 74 -9.78 5.53 -2.83
N LEU A 75 -8.66 5.73 -2.11
CA LEU A 75 -8.47 5.20 -0.78
C LEU A 75 -9.41 5.85 0.25
N ALA A 76 -9.61 7.16 0.16
CA ALA A 76 -10.55 7.89 1.01
C ALA A 76 -11.99 7.40 0.77
N GLN A 77 -12.40 7.27 -0.49
CA GLN A 77 -13.71 6.71 -0.86
C GLN A 77 -13.88 5.27 -0.36
N PHE A 78 -12.81 4.47 -0.38
CA PHE A 78 -12.85 3.10 0.18
C PHE A 78 -13.10 3.10 1.70
N CYS A 79 -12.52 4.04 2.44
CA CYS A 79 -12.75 4.16 3.88
C CYS A 79 -14.22 4.53 4.19
N GLY A 80 -14.80 5.41 3.39
CA GLY A 80 -16.14 5.95 3.55
C GLY A 80 -16.10 7.37 4.09
#